data_AF-A0A963LQG7-F1
#
_entry.id   AF-A0A963LQG7-F1
#
_cell.length_a   1.000
_cell.length_b   1.000
_cell.length_c   1.000
_cell.angle_alpha   90.00
_cell.angle_beta   90.00
_cell.angle_gamma   90.00
#
_symmetry.space_group_name_H-M   'P 1'
#
loop_
_entity.id
_entity.type
_entity.pdbx_description
1 polymer ?
#
loop_
_entity_poly.entity_id
_entity_poly.type
_entity_poly.pdbx_seq_one_letter_code
_entity_poly.pdbx_strand_id
1 'polypeptide(L)' 'QAADSSWIAGDAPADGVLAAKTRYRQADAPCQLNMAGDGGARFELSFSEPQWAVTPGQSAVLYDGEVCLGGGIIDSAA' A
#
# COMPACT_ATOMS: atom_id res chain seq x y z
N GLN A 1 -0.77 -1.31 -8.36
CA GLN A 1 -0.17 0.00 -8.08
C GLN A 1 -1.22 0.87 -7.38
N ALA A 2 -0.80 1.94 -6.71
CA ALA A 2 -1.71 2.86 -6.04
C ALA A 2 -1.21 4.30 -6.17
N ALA A 3 -2.17 5.23 -6.15
CA ALA A 3 -1.97 6.67 -6.29
C ALA A 3 -2.75 7.44 -5.21
N ASP A 4 -2.72 8.77 -5.27
CA ASP A 4 -3.39 9.66 -4.30
C ASP A 4 -3.02 9.33 -2.85
N SER A 5 -1.72 9.12 -2.64
CA SER A 5 -1.19 8.65 -1.36
C SER A 5 -1.35 9.71 -0.26
N SER A 6 -1.69 9.25 0.94
CA SER A 6 -1.78 10.05 2.16
C SER A 6 -1.00 9.35 3.27
N TRP A 7 -0.01 10.05 3.82
CA TRP A 7 0.92 9.53 4.81
C TRP A 7 0.71 10.18 6.17
N ILE A 8 0.63 9.36 7.22
CA ILE A 8 0.33 9.85 8.58
C ILE A 8 1.48 10.70 9.12
N ALA A 9 2.72 10.34 8.78
CA ALA A 9 3.92 11.08 9.19
C ALA A 9 4.18 12.34 8.35
N GLY A 10 3.36 12.63 7.34
CA GLY A 10 3.53 13.75 6.40
C GLY A 10 4.38 13.41 5.16
N ASP A 11 5.28 12.44 5.28
CA ASP A 11 6.14 11.97 4.19
C ASP A 11 5.97 10.46 3.95
N ALA A 12 6.33 10.00 2.74
CA ALA A 12 6.28 8.59 2.39
C ALA A 12 7.29 7.76 3.22
N PRO A 13 6.92 6.54 3.63
CA PRO A 13 7.86 5.62 4.27
C PRO A 13 8.95 5.20 3.29
N ALA A 14 10.07 4.72 3.84
CA ALA A 14 11.13 4.14 3.03
C ALA A 14 10.68 2.83 2.38
N ASP A 15 11.27 2.51 1.23
CA ASP A 15 11.08 1.22 0.57
C ASP A 15 11.48 0.08 1.52
N GLY A 16 10.69 -1.01 1.52
CA GLY A 16 10.91 -2.09 2.47
C GLY A 16 9.79 -3.12 2.53
N VAL A 17 10.02 -4.14 3.35
CA VAL A 17 9.01 -5.14 3.68
C VAL A 17 8.07 -4.56 4.74
N LEU A 18 6.80 -4.48 4.40
CA LEU A 18 5.73 -3.95 5.23
C LEU A 18 4.52 -4.89 5.19
N ALA A 19 3.51 -4.60 5.99
CA ALA A 19 2.19 -5.20 5.86
C ALA A 19 1.26 -4.25 5.10
N ALA A 20 0.35 -4.81 4.29
CA ALA A 20 -0.69 -4.02 3.65
C ALA A 20 -2.06 -4.69 3.67
N LYS A 21 -3.10 -3.84 3.68
CA LYS A 21 -4.50 -4.23 3.48
C LYS A 21 -5.00 -3.61 2.18
N THR A 22 -5.44 -4.46 1.25
CA THR A 22 -6.08 -4.03 -0.01
C THR A 22 -7.60 -3.98 0.09
N ARG A 23 -8.18 -4.39 1.22
CA ARG A 23 -9.62 -4.41 1.47
C ARG A 23 -9.94 -4.29 2.97
N TYR A 24 -11.05 -3.64 3.28
CA TYR A 24 -11.55 -3.54 4.66
C TYR A 24 -11.83 -4.93 5.25
N ARG A 25 -11.35 -5.15 6.50
CA ARG A 25 -11.39 -6.42 7.25
C ARG A 25 -10.61 -7.60 6.64
N GLN A 26 -9.81 -7.38 5.61
CA GLN A 26 -8.82 -8.36 5.21
C GLN A 26 -7.69 -8.41 6.25
N ALA A 27 -7.09 -9.58 6.41
CA ALA A 27 -5.88 -9.73 7.20
C ALA A 27 -4.74 -8.93 6.55
N ASP A 28 -3.81 -8.48 7.38
CA ASP A 28 -2.56 -7.89 6.94
C ASP A 28 -1.76 -8.89 6.11
N ALA A 29 -1.38 -8.50 4.90
CA ALA A 29 -0.57 -9.31 4.01
C ALA A 29 0.84 -8.72 3.88
N PRO A 30 1.90 -9.51 4.09
CA PRO A 30 3.26 -9.03 3.89
C PRO A 30 3.49 -8.67 2.42
N CYS A 31 4.11 -7.51 2.19
CA CYS A 31 4.41 -7.00 0.87
C CYS A 31 5.71 -6.20 0.86
N GLN A 32 6.35 -6.14 -0.31
CA GLN A 32 7.39 -5.17 -0.59
C GLN A 32 6.75 -3.87 -1.07
N LEU A 33 7.03 -2.76 -0.39
CA LEU A 33 6.73 -1.42 -0.86
C LEU A 33 7.87 -0.95 -1.77
N ASN A 34 7.49 -0.38 -2.92
CA ASN A 34 8.36 0.42 -3.76
C ASN A 34 7.66 1.74 -4.08
N MET A 35 8.24 2.86 -3.68
CA MET A 35 7.74 4.19 -4.04
C MET A 35 7.93 4.44 -5.54
N ALA A 36 6.91 5.02 -6.19
CA ALA A 36 6.92 5.26 -7.62
C ALA A 36 6.79 6.76 -7.94
N GLY A 37 7.70 7.27 -8.77
CA GLY A 37 7.73 8.68 -9.18
C GLY A 37 8.18 9.64 -8.08
N ASP A 38 8.12 10.94 -8.38
CA ASP A 38 8.60 11.99 -7.47
C ASP A 38 7.51 12.42 -6.48
N GLY A 39 7.90 12.71 -5.24
CA GLY A 39 7.03 13.33 -4.23
C GLY A 39 6.12 12.37 -3.46
N GLY A 40 6.30 11.06 -3.60
CA GLY A 40 5.64 10.06 -2.75
C GLY A 40 4.12 9.91 -2.93
N ALA A 41 3.58 10.40 -4.04
CA ALA A 41 2.15 10.35 -4.36
C ALA A 41 1.69 8.99 -4.90
N ARG A 42 2.61 8.15 -5.37
CA ARG A 42 2.33 6.83 -5.93
C ARG A 42 3.28 5.77 -5.37
N PHE A 43 2.80 4.53 -5.33
CA PHE A 43 3.60 3.39 -4.90
C PHE A 43 3.10 2.08 -5.52
N GLU A 44 3.99 1.09 -5.49
CA GLU A 44 3.71 -0.27 -5.89
C GLU A 44 3.88 -1.21 -4.70
N LEU A 45 2.97 -2.18 -4.60
CA LEU A 45 3.05 -3.26 -3.61
C LEU A 45 3.25 -4.57 -4.34
N SER A 46 4.27 -5.32 -3.94
CA SER A 46 4.51 -6.67 -4.42
C SER A 46 4.26 -7.65 -3.28
N PHE A 47 3.22 -8.48 -3.42
CA PHE A 47 2.88 -9.51 -2.44
C PHE A 47 3.49 -10.84 -2.88
N SER A 48 4.03 -11.62 -1.92
CA SER A 48 4.52 -12.97 -2.20
C SER A 48 3.39 -13.96 -2.51
N GLU A 49 2.22 -13.70 -1.94
CA GLU A 49 1.00 -14.48 -2.16
C GLU A 49 -0.06 -13.64 -2.91
N PRO A 50 -0.81 -14.24 -3.83
CA PRO A 50 -1.88 -13.54 -4.54
C PRO A 50 -2.91 -12.95 -3.57
N GLN A 51 -3.24 -11.68 -3.75
CA GLN A 51 -4.27 -11.02 -2.95
C GLN A 51 -5.63 -11.17 -3.64
N TRP A 52 -6.62 -11.68 -2.92
CA TRP A 52 -7.94 -11.89 -3.47
C TRP A 52 -8.68 -10.56 -3.66
N ALA A 53 -9.29 -10.40 -4.83
CA ALA A 53 -10.25 -9.33 -5.12
C ALA A 53 -9.69 -7.90 -4.91
N VAL A 54 -8.44 -7.67 -5.29
CA VAL A 54 -7.87 -6.32 -5.40
C VAL A 54 -8.59 -5.58 -6.53
N THR A 55 -9.31 -4.51 -6.20
CA THR A 55 -10.12 -3.77 -7.17
C THR A 55 -9.71 -2.30 -7.22
N PRO A 56 -9.55 -1.72 -8.44
CA PRO A 56 -9.35 -0.29 -8.59
C PRO A 56 -10.44 0.52 -7.88
N GLY A 57 -10.04 1.62 -7.25
CA GLY A 57 -10.90 2.49 -6.44
C GLY A 57 -11.02 2.08 -4.97
N GLN A 58 -10.53 0.91 -4.56
CA GLN A 58 -10.34 0.59 -3.14
C GLN A 58 -9.04 1.21 -2.60
N SER A 59 -8.90 1.26 -1.28
CA SER A 59 -7.67 1.71 -0.63
C SER A 59 -6.70 0.57 -0.40
N ALA A 60 -5.42 0.82 -0.66
CA ALA A 60 -4.29 0.04 -0.16
C ALA A 60 -3.69 0.79 1.03
N VAL A 61 -3.75 0.19 2.23
CA VAL A 61 -3.26 0.79 3.48
C VAL A 61 -2.04 0.01 3.96
N LEU A 62 -0.98 0.72 4.33
CA LEU A 62 0.29 0.16 4.79
C LEU A 62 0.46 0.25 6.31
N TYR A 63 1.10 -0.77 6.85
CA TYR A 63 1.38 -0.94 8.27
C TYR A 63 2.82 -1.41 8.50
N ASP A 64 3.44 -0.87 9.56
CA ASP A 64 4.65 -1.41 10.18
C ASP A 64 4.28 -1.94 11.57
N GLY A 65 4.05 -3.26 11.65
CA GLY A 65 3.41 -3.89 12.81
C GLY A 65 2.03 -3.29 13.08
N GLU A 66 1.86 -2.66 14.24
CA GLU A 66 0.62 -2.01 14.67
C GLU A 66 0.50 -0.54 14.19
N VAL A 67 1.55 0.01 13.58
CA VAL A 67 1.59 1.42 13.16
C VAL A 67 1.03 1.55 11.76
N CYS A 68 -0.08 2.27 11.61
CA CYS A 68 -0.57 2.69 10.31
C CYS A 68 0.35 3.77 9.74
N LEU A 69 0.91 3.51 8.55
CA LEU A 69 1.82 4.45 7.88
C LEU A 69 1.04 5.40 6.96
N GLY A 70 -0.09 4.93 6.42
CA GLY A 70 -0.87 5.65 5.43
C GLY A 70 -1.32 4.71 4.32
N GLY A 71 -1.59 5.26 3.15
CA GLY A 71 -2.01 4.46 2.01
C GLY A 71 -2.43 5.31 0.82
N GLY A 72 -2.97 4.64 -0.20
CA GLY A 72 -3.43 5.28 -1.42
C GLY A 72 -4.61 4.53 -2.04
N ILE A 73 -5.13 5.07 -3.13
CA ILE A 73 -6.19 4.46 -3.93
C ILE A 73 -5.57 3.56 -4.98
N ILE A 74 -6.02 2.32 -5.04
CA ILE A 74 -5.59 1.32 -6.00
C ILE A 74 -6.05 1.75 -7.39
N ASP A 75 -5.12 1.92 -8.32
CA ASP A 75 -5.42 2.27 -9.72
C ASP A 75 -5.48 1.03 -10.62
N SER A 76 -4.72 -0.01 -10.27
CA SER A 76 -4.46 -1.19 -11.08
C SER A 76 -3.96 -2.33 -10.22
N ALA A 77 -4.33 -3.55 -10.60
CA ALA A 77 -3.82 -4.79 -10.02
C ALA A 77 -3.56 -5.77 -11.18
N ALA A 78 -2.42 -6.46 -11.12
CA ALA A 78 -1.98 -7.43 -12.12
C ALA A 78 -1.62 -8.75 -11.42
#